data_AF-A0A9K3LWP5-F1
#
_entry.id   AF-A0A9K3LWP5-F1
#
_cell.length_a   1.000
_cell.length_b   1.000
_cell.length_c   1.000
_cell.angle_alpha   90.00
_cell.angle_beta   90.00
_cell.angle_gamma   90.00
#
_symmetry.space_group_name_H-M   'P 1'
#
loop_
_entity.id
_entity.type
_entity.pdbx_description
1 polymer ?
#
loop_
_entity_poly.entity_id
_entity_poly.type
_entity_poly.pdbx_seq_one_letter_code
_entity_poly.pdbx_strand_id
1 'polypeptide(L)'
;MAEPDIPMAMATVIPIDAATYHSQSSSSNNNINDSKKHDVRTSFQRGRSHRVMVPQPSSKKLNSFELETLRSQGYTAGLINSIARNNLTFPLRIWVVDNSGSMSINDGHRMVETKSKNDVKFVNCSRWAEIRETVEYHAQIAALLEAPTVFRLLNDPGKMCGPQQFSIAERGSHYIAEDLNIALTTMKQATPSGVTPLAEHVREIRENVLAMQPQLVENGQKVVVVLATDGLPSDMSGITSHHTRREFQDALRSLEGLPVWMVIRLCTDEEDVVEFYNNLDSELELSLEVLDDFMGEAEEVYEHNKWLNYALPLHRIREMGFSHKLFDLLDERPLTKDELRDFFHLLFGTAPFDSVPDPQVNWKGFCDQLSIIVNSEAKQWNIHKKKMTPWIDVKKLSKTYDASGCVCM
;
A
#
# COMPACT_ATOMS: atom_id res chain seq x y z
N MET A 1 8.34 18.61 34.89
CA MET A 1 8.61 17.27 34.33
C MET A 1 8.62 17.47 32.82
N ALA A 2 9.76 17.26 32.17
CA ALA A 2 9.81 17.34 30.70
C ALA A 2 9.01 16.16 30.14
N GLU A 3 8.07 16.42 29.23
CA GLU A 3 7.43 15.36 28.45
C GLU A 3 8.53 14.57 27.73
N PRO A 4 8.47 13.23 27.72
CA PRO A 4 9.43 12.44 26.95
C PRO A 4 9.32 12.84 25.47
N ASP A 5 10.47 13.08 24.83
CA ASP A 5 10.59 13.29 23.39
C ASP A 5 10.06 12.02 22.68
N ILE A 6 8.78 12.01 22.34
CA ILE A 6 8.19 10.93 21.53
C ILE A 6 8.79 11.10 20.12
N PRO A 7 9.51 10.10 19.59
CA PRO A 7 10.09 10.19 18.27
C PRO A 7 9.00 10.45 17.22
N MET A 8 9.26 11.44 16.34
CA MET A 8 8.41 11.75 15.20
C MET A 8 8.55 10.66 14.16
N ALA A 9 7.42 10.27 13.59
CA ALA A 9 7.37 9.17 12.67
C ALA A 9 6.89 9.71 11.32
N MET A 10 7.85 10.09 10.48
CA MET A 10 7.62 10.65 9.15
C MET A 10 8.82 10.24 8.32
N ALA A 11 8.82 9.01 7.82
CA ALA A 11 9.88 8.55 6.95
C ALA A 11 9.25 8.11 5.63
N THR A 12 9.66 8.78 4.56
CA THR A 12 9.35 8.39 3.18
C THR A 12 10.36 7.38 2.64
N VAL A 13 11.42 7.11 3.41
CA VAL A 13 12.50 6.18 3.09
C VAL A 13 12.86 5.40 4.35
N ILE A 14 13.00 4.09 4.21
CA ILE A 14 13.54 3.22 5.23
C ILE A 14 15.07 3.28 5.13
N PRO A 15 15.80 3.61 6.21
CA PRO A 15 17.26 3.54 6.23
C PRO A 15 17.68 2.06 6.22
N ILE A 16 17.68 1.44 5.04
CA ILE A 16 18.19 0.09 4.83
C ILE A 16 19.61 0.23 4.29
N ASP A 17 20.61 -0.04 5.15
CA ASP A 17 21.96 -0.27 4.68
C ASP A 17 22.10 -1.75 4.30
N ALA A 18 22.55 -2.05 3.08
CA ALA A 18 22.66 -3.42 2.57
C ALA A 18 23.57 -4.29 3.46
N ALA A 19 24.49 -3.67 4.21
CA ALA A 19 25.38 -4.32 5.16
C ALA A 19 24.65 -4.88 6.41
N THR A 20 23.51 -4.31 6.80
CA THR A 20 22.79 -4.70 8.03
C THR A 20 22.20 -6.11 7.90
N TYR A 21 21.73 -6.49 6.70
CA TYR A 21 21.18 -7.82 6.41
C TYR A 21 22.18 -8.96 6.55
N HIS A 22 23.43 -8.76 6.10
CA HIS A 22 24.45 -9.81 6.18
C HIS A 22 24.90 -10.12 7.61
N SER A 23 24.72 -9.19 8.55
CA SER A 23 25.16 -9.39 9.94
C SER A 23 24.22 -10.24 10.79
N GLN A 24 22.93 -10.38 10.41
CA GLN A 24 21.92 -11.00 11.26
C GLN A 24 21.38 -12.35 10.75
N SER A 25 21.59 -12.70 9.48
CA SER A 25 21.21 -14.02 8.94
C SER A 25 22.18 -15.15 9.35
N SER A 26 23.24 -14.84 10.10
CA SER A 26 24.31 -15.77 10.49
C SER A 26 24.02 -16.55 11.79
N SER A 27 22.84 -16.38 12.40
CA SER A 27 22.48 -17.08 13.66
C SER A 27 21.61 -18.33 13.49
N SER A 28 21.25 -18.73 12.27
CA SER A 28 20.45 -19.94 12.04
C SER A 28 21.35 -21.13 11.73
N ASN A 29 21.59 -21.97 12.73
CA ASN A 29 22.42 -23.16 12.65
C ASN A 29 21.96 -24.16 11.56
N ASN A 30 22.87 -24.41 10.62
CA ASN A 30 23.14 -25.61 9.82
C ASN A 30 22.11 -26.76 9.81
N ASN A 31 21.47 -26.94 8.65
CA ASN A 31 21.35 -28.24 7.98
C ASN A 31 21.55 -28.03 6.48
N ILE A 32 22.81 -27.83 6.07
CA ILE A 32 23.21 -27.80 4.66
C ILE A 32 23.46 -29.25 4.25
N ASN A 33 22.44 -29.89 3.69
CA ASN A 33 22.55 -31.05 2.79
C ASN A 33 21.18 -31.37 2.19
N ASP A 34 20.71 -30.56 1.24
CA ASP A 34 19.96 -30.98 0.04
C ASP A 34 19.30 -29.77 -0.65
N SER A 35 20.03 -29.09 -1.53
CA SER A 35 19.43 -28.14 -2.48
C SER A 35 20.35 -27.88 -3.68
N LYS A 36 20.86 -28.96 -4.27
CA LYS A 36 21.33 -28.96 -5.67
C LYS A 36 20.30 -29.68 -6.54
N LYS A 37 19.12 -29.08 -6.71
CA LYS A 37 18.16 -29.44 -7.79
C LYS A 37 17.15 -28.29 -7.93
N HIS A 38 16.98 -27.84 -9.16
CA HIS A 38 16.13 -26.73 -9.64
C HIS A 38 16.75 -25.32 -9.67
N ASP A 39 17.88 -25.20 -10.36
CA ASP A 39 18.23 -23.95 -11.07
C ASP A 39 17.39 -23.89 -12.36
N VAL A 40 16.10 -23.54 -12.23
CA VAL A 40 15.18 -23.37 -13.37
C VAL A 40 15.25 -21.91 -13.80
N ARG A 41 16.02 -21.63 -14.84
CA ARG A 41 16.08 -20.30 -15.48
C ARG A 41 14.66 -19.84 -15.86
N THR A 42 14.18 -18.76 -15.27
CA THR A 42 12.98 -18.04 -15.68
C THR A 42 13.15 -17.59 -17.13
N SER A 43 12.26 -18.04 -18.03
CA SER A 43 12.26 -17.59 -19.43
C SER A 43 11.70 -16.18 -19.51
N PHE A 44 12.53 -15.23 -19.93
CA PHE A 44 12.11 -13.86 -20.21
C PHE A 44 11.65 -13.73 -21.66
N GLN A 45 10.44 -13.24 -21.89
CA GLN A 45 9.99 -12.83 -23.21
C GLN A 45 9.71 -11.32 -23.15
N ARG A 46 10.33 -10.54 -24.06
CA ARG A 46 10.28 -9.07 -24.08
C ARG A 46 10.67 -8.40 -22.74
N GLY A 47 11.62 -8.99 -22.01
CA GLY A 47 12.10 -8.43 -20.73
C GLY A 47 11.18 -8.68 -19.52
N ARG A 48 10.12 -9.49 -19.68
CA ARG A 48 9.19 -9.87 -18.61
C ARG A 48 9.28 -11.37 -18.32
N SER A 49 9.24 -11.76 -17.04
CA SER A 49 9.17 -13.18 -16.66
C SER A 49 7.76 -13.71 -16.90
N HIS A 50 7.64 -14.87 -17.55
CA HIS A 50 6.37 -15.61 -17.69
C HIS A 50 6.01 -16.42 -16.44
N ARG A 51 6.89 -16.47 -15.43
CA ARG A 51 6.66 -17.28 -14.25
C ARG A 51 7.00 -16.47 -13.02
N VAL A 52 5.95 -15.99 -12.37
CA VAL A 52 6.01 -15.60 -10.96
C VAL A 52 5.73 -16.86 -10.15
N MET A 53 6.58 -17.20 -9.19
CA MET A 53 6.34 -18.36 -8.34
C MET A 53 5.56 -17.94 -7.10
N VAL A 54 4.60 -18.77 -6.65
CA VAL A 54 4.02 -18.61 -5.32
C VAL A 54 5.15 -18.88 -4.33
N PRO A 55 5.57 -17.89 -3.54
CA PRO A 55 6.53 -18.13 -2.47
C PRO A 55 5.89 -19.09 -1.46
N GLN A 56 6.70 -19.97 -0.87
CA GLN A 56 6.21 -20.76 0.26
C GLN A 56 5.78 -19.80 1.37
N PRO A 57 4.57 -19.96 1.95
CA PRO A 57 4.06 -19.06 2.96
C PRO A 57 5.05 -18.97 4.12
N SER A 58 5.60 -17.77 4.35
CA SER A 58 6.46 -17.54 5.51
C SER A 58 5.53 -17.20 6.68
N SER A 59 5.47 -18.08 7.69
CA SER A 59 4.81 -17.78 8.97
C SER A 59 5.68 -16.85 9.83
N LYS A 60 6.47 -15.99 9.18
CA LYS A 60 7.51 -15.18 9.81
C LYS A 60 6.82 -14.21 10.76
N LYS A 61 7.08 -14.38 12.05
CA LYS A 61 6.77 -13.35 13.03
C LYS A 61 7.77 -12.23 12.84
N LEU A 62 7.27 -10.99 12.84
CA LEU A 62 8.14 -9.82 12.77
C LEU A 62 9.11 -9.83 13.95
N ASN A 63 10.39 -9.66 13.65
CA ASN A 63 11.43 -9.57 14.67
C ASN A 63 11.46 -8.16 15.28
N SER A 64 12.22 -7.97 16.36
CA SER A 64 12.28 -6.69 17.07
C SER A 64 12.78 -5.54 16.20
N PHE A 65 13.68 -5.80 15.25
CA PHE A 65 14.18 -4.79 14.33
C PHE A 65 13.09 -4.33 13.37
N GLU A 66 12.38 -5.27 12.73
CA GLU A 66 11.26 -4.97 11.82
C GLU A 66 10.16 -4.18 12.52
N LEU A 67 9.79 -4.59 13.74
CA LEU A 67 8.80 -3.89 14.56
C LEU A 67 9.23 -2.45 14.86
N GLU A 68 10.48 -2.25 15.26
CA GLU A 68 10.98 -0.92 15.60
C GLU A 68 11.14 -0.03 14.37
N THR A 69 11.57 -0.60 13.24
CA THR A 69 11.61 0.11 11.97
C THR A 69 10.22 0.57 11.57
N LEU A 70 9.20 -0.29 11.58
CA LEU A 70 7.83 0.11 11.26
C LEU A 70 7.29 1.18 12.23
N ARG A 71 7.56 1.08 13.55
CA ARG A 71 7.19 2.12 14.51
C ARG A 71 7.84 3.46 14.18
N SER A 72 9.11 3.46 13.79
CA SER A 72 9.83 4.67 13.38
C SER A 72 9.27 5.30 12.11
N GLN A 73 8.60 4.51 11.25
CA GLN A 73 7.88 4.98 10.07
C GLN A 73 6.46 5.49 10.41
N GLY A 74 5.99 5.29 11.64
CA GLY A 74 4.72 5.85 12.14
C GLY A 74 3.58 4.86 12.21
N TYR A 75 3.83 3.59 11.90
CA TYR A 75 2.82 2.56 12.10
C TYR A 75 2.57 2.35 13.59
N THR A 76 1.29 2.41 13.96
CA THR A 76 0.78 2.00 15.26
C THR A 76 0.91 0.48 15.43
N ALA A 77 0.83 -0.01 16.67
CA ALA A 77 0.92 -1.45 16.94
C ALA A 77 -0.17 -2.26 16.22
N GLY A 78 -1.39 -1.71 16.08
CA GLY A 78 -2.49 -2.35 15.36
C GLY A 78 -2.20 -2.51 13.86
N LEU A 79 -1.69 -1.45 13.21
CA LEU A 79 -1.31 -1.51 11.80
C LEU A 79 -0.14 -2.47 11.56
N ILE A 80 0.85 -2.51 12.45
CA ILE A 80 1.97 -3.47 12.34
C ILE A 80 1.45 -4.92 12.43
N ASN A 81 0.54 -5.21 13.35
CA ASN A 81 -0.10 -6.52 13.43
C ASN A 81 -0.91 -6.84 12.17
N SER A 82 -1.55 -5.83 11.59
CA SER A 82 -2.30 -5.94 10.34
C SER A 82 -1.38 -6.28 9.17
N ILE A 83 -0.20 -5.63 9.05
CA ILE A 83 0.83 -5.98 8.05
C ILE A 83 1.25 -7.44 8.18
N ALA A 84 1.56 -7.91 9.39
CA ALA A 84 2.00 -9.28 9.62
C ALA A 84 0.94 -10.30 9.18
N ARG A 85 -0.34 -10.04 9.46
CA ARG A 85 -1.45 -10.89 8.99
C ARG A 85 -1.65 -10.77 7.48
N ASN A 86 -1.53 -9.57 6.93
CA ASN A 86 -1.68 -9.29 5.50
C ASN A 86 -0.70 -10.12 4.67
N ASN A 87 0.55 -10.27 5.13
CA ASN A 87 1.55 -11.10 4.43
C ASN A 87 1.26 -12.60 4.44
N LEU A 88 0.45 -13.09 5.40
CA LEU A 88 -0.01 -14.49 5.39
C LEU A 88 -1.14 -14.70 4.39
N THR A 89 -2.09 -13.76 4.33
CA THR A 89 -3.21 -13.78 3.38
C THR A 89 -2.76 -13.54 1.95
N PHE A 90 -1.79 -12.65 1.78
CA PHE A 90 -1.27 -12.20 0.48
C PHE A 90 0.22 -12.54 0.34
N PRO A 91 0.54 -13.77 -0.10
CA PRO A 91 1.93 -14.21 -0.26
C PRO A 91 2.68 -13.50 -1.38
N LEU A 92 1.97 -12.81 -2.29
CA LEU A 92 2.54 -12.14 -3.43
C LEU A 92 1.80 -10.83 -3.73
N ARG A 93 2.58 -9.78 -4.01
CA ARG A 93 2.11 -8.50 -4.55
C ARG A 93 2.69 -8.28 -5.94
N ILE A 94 1.87 -7.84 -6.88
CA ILE A 94 2.29 -7.47 -8.24
C ILE A 94 1.87 -6.03 -8.49
N TRP A 95 2.85 -5.15 -8.64
CA TRP A 95 2.68 -3.75 -9.01
C TRP A 95 2.86 -3.59 -10.52
N VAL A 96 1.83 -3.11 -11.20
CA VAL A 96 1.93 -2.54 -12.54
C VAL A 96 2.09 -1.03 -12.36
N VAL A 97 3.25 -0.52 -12.76
CA VAL A 97 3.62 0.88 -12.56
C VAL A 97 3.59 1.57 -13.91
N ASP A 98 2.67 2.51 -14.06
CA ASP A 98 2.57 3.33 -15.25
C ASP A 98 3.79 4.24 -15.38
N ASN A 99 4.51 4.05 -16.48
CA ASN A 99 5.60 4.90 -16.92
C ASN A 99 5.32 5.43 -18.32
N SER A 100 4.06 5.59 -18.71
CA SER A 100 3.63 6.19 -19.99
C SER A 100 3.98 7.69 -20.04
N GLY A 101 3.83 8.30 -21.22
CA GLY A 101 4.17 9.72 -21.41
C GLY A 101 3.38 10.70 -20.53
N SER A 102 2.10 10.40 -20.23
CA SER A 102 1.20 11.24 -19.42
C SER A 102 1.72 11.44 -17.99
N MET A 103 2.48 10.49 -17.46
CA MET A 103 3.11 10.57 -16.15
C MET A 103 4.12 11.74 -16.00
N SER A 104 4.41 12.47 -17.08
CA SER A 104 5.24 13.69 -17.06
C SER A 104 4.50 14.95 -16.60
N ILE A 105 3.17 14.92 -16.50
CA ILE A 105 2.34 16.06 -16.05
C ILE A 105 2.72 16.42 -14.61
N ASN A 106 2.76 17.72 -14.29
CA ASN A 106 3.28 18.29 -13.02
C ASN A 106 2.17 18.65 -12.02
N ASP A 107 1.27 17.72 -11.77
CA ASP A 107 0.17 17.80 -10.81
C ASP A 107 0.29 16.80 -9.65
N GLY A 108 1.35 15.98 -9.61
CA GLY A 108 1.61 15.10 -8.46
C GLY A 108 2.16 15.85 -7.24
N HIS A 109 2.07 15.23 -6.07
CA HIS A 109 2.40 15.79 -4.77
C HIS A 109 3.41 14.93 -4.01
N ARG A 110 4.56 15.52 -3.64
CA ARG A 110 5.58 14.84 -2.82
C ARG A 110 5.76 15.48 -1.47
N MET A 111 5.96 14.64 -0.47
CA MET A 111 6.27 15.05 0.88
C MET A 111 7.78 15.21 1.05
N VAL A 112 8.23 16.40 1.44
CA VAL A 112 9.65 16.72 1.63
C VAL A 112 9.88 17.14 3.08
N GLU A 113 10.77 16.41 3.74
CA GLU A 113 11.27 16.77 5.06
C GLU A 113 12.00 18.12 5.03
N THR A 114 11.75 18.96 6.02
CA THR A 114 12.51 20.21 6.19
C THR A 114 13.65 20.01 7.18
N LYS A 115 14.43 21.07 7.42
CA LYS A 115 15.47 21.06 8.48
C LYS A 115 14.88 20.80 9.88
N SER A 116 13.59 21.05 10.07
CA SER A 116 12.87 20.72 11.29
C SER A 116 12.11 19.42 11.07
N LYS A 117 12.35 18.43 11.94
CA LYS A 117 11.61 17.17 11.93
C LYS A 117 10.10 17.35 12.18
N ASN A 118 9.69 18.51 12.71
CA ASN A 118 8.28 18.86 12.97
C ASN A 118 7.61 19.58 11.79
N ASP A 119 8.34 19.87 10.72
CA ASP A 119 7.84 20.66 9.59
C ASP A 119 8.05 19.89 8.29
N VAL A 120 6.97 19.76 7.55
CA VAL A 120 6.89 18.98 6.31
C VAL A 120 6.35 19.90 5.23
N LYS A 121 6.94 19.84 4.05
CA LYS A 121 6.47 20.59 2.89
C LYS A 121 5.99 19.63 1.83
N PHE A 122 4.79 19.91 1.31
CA PHE A 122 4.37 19.32 0.05
C PHE A 122 4.91 20.16 -1.10
N VAL A 123 5.48 19.48 -2.08
CA VAL A 123 5.98 20.10 -3.30
C VAL A 123 5.28 19.46 -4.49
N ASN A 124 4.81 20.30 -5.40
CA ASN A 124 4.30 19.84 -6.68
C ASN A 124 5.45 19.21 -7.47
N CYS A 125 5.16 18.12 -8.16
CA CYS A 125 6.10 17.36 -8.94
C CYS A 125 5.36 16.65 -10.08
N SER A 126 6.08 15.88 -10.89
CA SER A 126 5.39 15.04 -11.87
C SER A 126 4.72 13.83 -11.22
N ARG A 127 3.64 13.36 -11.82
CA ARG A 127 2.98 12.07 -11.45
C ARG A 127 4.01 10.94 -11.34
N TRP A 128 4.97 10.90 -12.28
CA TRP A 128 6.09 9.97 -12.25
C TRP A 128 6.98 10.11 -11.01
N ALA A 129 7.32 11.34 -10.62
CA ALA A 129 8.20 11.57 -9.48
C ALA A 129 7.55 11.10 -8.17
N GLU A 130 6.23 11.30 -8.04
CA GLU A 130 5.43 10.80 -6.93
C GLU A 130 5.38 9.26 -6.92
N ILE A 131 4.92 8.61 -8.00
CA ILE A 131 4.80 7.16 -8.02
C ILE A 131 6.16 6.46 -7.87
N ARG A 132 7.24 7.09 -8.35
CA ARG A 132 8.60 6.59 -8.13
C ARG A 132 8.92 6.52 -6.64
N GLU A 133 8.65 7.57 -5.87
CA GLU A 133 8.88 7.57 -4.42
C GLU A 133 8.03 6.50 -3.72
N THR A 134 6.78 6.35 -4.14
CA THR A 134 5.87 5.29 -3.66
C THR A 134 6.44 3.89 -3.92
N VAL A 135 6.89 3.61 -5.14
CA VAL A 135 7.48 2.31 -5.50
C VAL A 135 8.79 2.05 -4.77
N GLU A 136 9.65 3.05 -4.63
CA GLU A 136 10.90 2.95 -3.85
C GLU A 136 10.60 2.61 -2.38
N TYR A 137 9.60 3.26 -1.78
CA TYR A 137 9.14 2.96 -0.43
C TYR A 137 8.62 1.52 -0.32
N HIS A 138 7.75 1.08 -1.23
CA HIS A 138 7.20 -0.27 -1.20
C HIS A 138 8.25 -1.35 -1.46
N ALA A 139 9.26 -1.07 -2.29
CA ALA A 139 10.40 -1.97 -2.48
C ALA A 139 11.21 -2.13 -1.18
N GLN A 140 11.40 -1.05 -0.42
CA GLN A 140 12.08 -1.08 0.87
C GLN A 140 11.25 -1.80 1.94
N ILE A 141 9.93 -1.57 2.01
CA ILE A 141 9.04 -2.32 2.91
C ILE A 141 9.02 -3.80 2.54
N ALA A 142 8.94 -4.14 1.25
CA ALA A 142 9.01 -5.51 0.77
C ALA A 142 10.33 -6.18 1.18
N ALA A 143 11.45 -5.45 1.11
CA ALA A 143 12.74 -5.93 1.58
C ALA A 143 12.73 -6.15 3.09
N LEU A 144 12.29 -5.16 3.87
CA LEU A 144 12.18 -5.21 5.34
C LEU A 144 11.39 -6.42 5.82
N LEU A 145 10.24 -6.67 5.20
CA LEU A 145 9.33 -7.73 5.60
C LEU A 145 9.66 -9.08 4.97
N GLU A 146 10.63 -9.12 4.05
CA GLU A 146 10.86 -10.24 3.13
C GLU A 146 9.56 -10.65 2.42
N ALA A 147 8.73 -9.67 2.05
CA ALA A 147 7.42 -9.86 1.45
C ALA A 147 7.54 -9.88 -0.08
N PRO A 148 7.30 -11.02 -0.75
CA PRO A 148 7.54 -11.14 -2.18
C PRO A 148 6.68 -10.17 -2.98
N THR A 149 7.35 -9.28 -3.70
CA THR A 149 6.73 -8.17 -4.42
C THR A 149 7.38 -8.01 -5.77
N VAL A 150 6.59 -8.08 -6.83
CA VAL A 150 7.01 -7.89 -8.21
C VAL A 150 6.58 -6.51 -8.65
N PHE A 151 7.49 -5.74 -9.22
CA PHE A 151 7.21 -4.47 -9.87
C PHE A 151 7.42 -4.62 -11.36
N ARG A 152 6.47 -4.13 -12.15
CA ARG A 152 6.45 -4.21 -13.60
C ARG A 152 6.11 -2.84 -14.16
N LEU A 153 7.06 -2.25 -14.87
CA LEU A 153 6.82 -1.03 -15.62
C LEU A 153 5.92 -1.33 -16.82
N LEU A 154 4.97 -0.44 -17.09
CA LEU A 154 3.98 -0.62 -18.15
C LEU A 154 4.63 -0.67 -19.55
N ASN A 155 5.62 0.19 -19.77
CA ASN A 155 6.46 0.29 -20.96
C ASN A 155 7.89 -0.14 -20.64
N ASP A 156 8.60 -0.70 -21.62
CA ASP A 156 10.02 -1.04 -21.49
C ASP A 156 10.82 0.25 -21.19
N PRO A 157 11.52 0.34 -20.03
CA PRO A 157 12.27 1.55 -19.66
C PRO A 157 13.51 1.77 -20.53
N GLY A 158 13.86 0.80 -21.39
CA GLY A 158 15.03 0.83 -22.24
C GLY A 158 16.22 0.09 -21.61
N LYS A 159 17.06 -0.47 -22.49
CA LYS A 159 18.17 -1.37 -22.11
C LYS A 159 19.17 -0.80 -21.11
N MET A 160 19.29 0.52 -21.03
CA MET A 160 20.25 1.21 -20.16
C MET A 160 19.70 1.55 -18.79
N CYS A 161 18.37 1.43 -18.58
CA CYS A 161 17.71 1.84 -17.34
C CYS A 161 17.52 0.66 -16.37
N GLY A 162 17.33 -0.56 -16.88
CA GLY A 162 17.07 -1.74 -16.06
C GLY A 162 16.04 -2.66 -16.72
N PRO A 163 15.64 -3.76 -16.05
CA PRO A 163 14.62 -4.64 -16.57
C PRO A 163 13.23 -3.98 -16.49
N GLN A 164 12.33 -4.33 -17.42
CA GLN A 164 10.93 -3.91 -17.34
C GLN A 164 10.22 -4.49 -16.09
N GLN A 165 10.67 -5.65 -15.62
CA GLN A 165 10.16 -6.31 -14.41
C GLN A 165 11.30 -6.62 -13.45
N PHE A 166 11.12 -6.28 -12.18
CA PHE A 166 12.04 -6.59 -11.08
C PHE A 166 11.23 -7.03 -9.85
N SER A 167 11.87 -7.73 -8.92
CA SER A 167 11.20 -8.34 -7.77
C SER A 167 12.02 -8.15 -6.51
N ILE A 168 11.35 -8.07 -5.37
CA ILE A 168 11.95 -8.16 -4.04
C ILE A 168 11.52 -9.47 -3.40
N ALA A 169 12.47 -10.18 -2.79
CA ALA A 169 12.25 -11.37 -1.97
C ALA A 169 11.66 -12.60 -2.69
N GLU A 170 11.41 -12.55 -4.00
CA GLU A 170 10.93 -13.71 -4.78
C GLU A 170 11.96 -14.85 -4.83
N ARG A 171 13.25 -14.51 -4.85
CA ARG A 171 14.38 -15.46 -4.90
C ARG A 171 14.87 -15.91 -3.52
N GLY A 172 14.26 -15.40 -2.45
CA GLY A 172 14.65 -15.63 -1.06
C GLY A 172 15.58 -14.55 -0.48
N SER A 173 15.76 -14.61 0.85
CA SER A 173 16.37 -13.54 1.66
C SER A 173 17.81 -13.18 1.28
N HIS A 174 18.58 -14.12 0.72
CA HIS A 174 19.96 -13.91 0.30
C HIS A 174 20.10 -12.90 -0.85
N TYR A 175 19.05 -12.68 -1.65
CA TYR A 175 19.07 -11.78 -2.81
C TYR A 175 18.46 -10.41 -2.53
N ILE A 176 17.89 -10.17 -1.35
CA ILE A 176 17.14 -8.93 -1.05
C ILE A 176 17.96 -7.66 -1.29
N ALA A 177 19.24 -7.66 -0.92
CA ALA A 177 20.10 -6.49 -1.13
C ALA A 177 20.35 -6.21 -2.63
N GLU A 178 20.54 -7.27 -3.44
CA GLU A 178 20.71 -7.17 -4.89
C GLU A 178 19.41 -6.72 -5.54
N ASP A 179 18.30 -7.37 -5.19
CA ASP A 179 16.93 -7.10 -5.65
C ASP A 179 16.56 -5.63 -5.38
N LEU A 180 16.81 -5.14 -4.16
CA LEU A 180 16.53 -3.75 -3.78
C LEU A 180 17.40 -2.77 -4.57
N ASN A 181 18.68 -3.06 -4.77
CA ASN A 181 19.55 -2.19 -5.57
C ASN A 181 19.10 -2.13 -7.04
N ILE A 182 18.66 -3.25 -7.62
CA ILE A 182 18.08 -3.29 -8.97
C ILE A 182 16.82 -2.44 -9.03
N ALA A 183 15.91 -2.60 -8.06
CA ALA A 183 14.66 -1.84 -7.99
C ALA A 183 14.93 -0.33 -7.94
N LEU A 184 15.73 0.13 -6.98
CA LEU A 184 16.05 1.55 -6.80
C LEU A 184 16.79 2.14 -8.00
N THR A 185 17.73 1.40 -8.59
CA THR A 185 18.46 1.87 -9.78
C THR A 185 17.54 1.98 -11.00
N THR A 186 16.67 0.98 -11.20
CA THR A 186 15.71 0.95 -12.32
C THR A 186 14.75 2.10 -12.22
N MET A 187 14.14 2.30 -11.05
CA MET A 187 13.18 3.40 -10.82
C MET A 187 13.84 4.78 -10.94
N LYS A 188 15.09 4.92 -10.52
CA LYS A 188 15.85 6.17 -10.67
C LYS A 188 16.18 6.51 -12.14
N GLN A 189 16.44 5.50 -12.97
CA GLN A 189 16.86 5.67 -14.36
C GLN A 189 15.71 5.67 -15.36
N ALA A 190 14.59 5.02 -15.05
CA ALA A 190 13.41 4.99 -15.90
C ALA A 190 12.78 6.38 -16.00
N THR A 191 12.24 6.67 -17.19
CA THR A 191 11.55 7.93 -17.49
C THR A 191 10.20 7.65 -18.16
N PRO A 192 9.20 8.53 -17.94
CA PRO A 192 7.92 8.48 -18.64
C PRO A 192 8.08 8.42 -20.16
N SER A 193 7.51 7.40 -20.79
CA SER A 193 7.47 7.21 -22.24
C SER A 193 6.48 6.11 -22.64
N GLY A 194 6.00 6.16 -23.88
CA GLY A 194 5.12 5.12 -24.40
C GLY A 194 3.64 5.34 -24.05
N VAL A 195 2.89 4.25 -24.03
CA VAL A 195 1.41 4.22 -24.03
C VAL A 195 0.88 3.48 -22.80
N THR A 196 -0.44 3.30 -22.68
CA THR A 196 -1.09 2.76 -21.47
C THR A 196 -1.82 1.42 -21.74
N PRO A 197 -1.10 0.34 -22.13
CA PRO A 197 -1.69 -0.93 -22.55
C PRO A 197 -2.14 -1.81 -21.38
N LEU A 198 -2.94 -1.26 -20.45
CA LEU A 198 -3.34 -1.93 -19.19
C LEU A 198 -3.99 -3.30 -19.42
N ALA A 199 -4.81 -3.45 -20.47
CA ALA A 199 -5.49 -4.71 -20.78
C ALA A 199 -4.52 -5.86 -21.09
N GLU A 200 -3.38 -5.60 -21.73
CA GLU A 200 -2.34 -6.62 -21.98
C GLU A 200 -1.74 -7.10 -20.66
N HIS A 201 -1.39 -6.17 -19.79
CA HIS A 201 -0.77 -6.47 -18.50
C HIS A 201 -1.68 -7.25 -17.57
N VAL A 202 -2.97 -6.89 -17.51
CA VAL A 202 -3.97 -7.63 -16.73
C VAL A 202 -4.10 -9.07 -17.22
N ARG A 203 -4.13 -9.30 -18.54
CA ARG A 203 -4.19 -10.66 -19.12
C ARG A 203 -2.93 -11.47 -18.80
N GLU A 204 -1.76 -10.87 -18.86
CA GLU A 204 -0.52 -11.57 -18.47
C GLU A 204 -0.50 -11.92 -16.98
N ILE A 205 -0.99 -11.03 -16.11
CA ILE A 205 -1.12 -11.29 -14.68
C ILE A 205 -2.13 -12.42 -14.43
N ARG A 206 -3.25 -12.43 -15.14
CA ARG A 206 -4.23 -13.52 -15.08
C ARG A 206 -3.59 -14.88 -15.34
N GLU A 207 -2.79 -15.02 -16.39
CA GLU A 207 -2.14 -16.29 -16.72
C GLU A 207 -1.19 -16.74 -15.59
N ASN A 208 -0.48 -15.81 -14.98
CA ASN A 208 0.34 -16.11 -13.79
C ASN A 208 -0.53 -16.60 -12.63
N VAL A 209 -1.60 -15.86 -12.29
CA VAL A 209 -2.48 -16.22 -11.15
C VAL A 209 -3.18 -17.55 -11.39
N LEU A 210 -3.63 -17.84 -12.61
CA LEU A 210 -4.22 -19.12 -12.98
C LEU A 210 -3.27 -20.29 -12.71
N ALA A 211 -1.99 -20.15 -13.07
CA ALA A 211 -0.99 -21.17 -12.80
C ALA A 211 -0.78 -21.42 -11.29
N MET A 212 -1.06 -20.41 -10.46
CA MET A 212 -0.91 -20.42 -9.01
C MET A 212 -2.21 -20.77 -8.26
N GLN A 213 -3.37 -20.75 -8.95
CA GLN A 213 -4.69 -20.82 -8.36
C GLN A 213 -4.91 -22.04 -7.45
N PRO A 214 -4.52 -23.28 -7.82
CA PRO A 214 -4.77 -24.44 -6.97
C PRO A 214 -4.14 -24.28 -5.57
N GLN A 215 -2.89 -23.82 -5.53
CA GLN A 215 -2.15 -23.61 -4.28
C GLN A 215 -2.72 -22.46 -3.46
N LEU A 216 -3.08 -21.35 -4.11
CA LEU A 216 -3.66 -20.19 -3.44
C LEU A 216 -5.01 -20.54 -2.80
N VAL A 217 -5.88 -21.27 -3.51
CA VAL A 217 -7.19 -21.71 -3.00
C VAL A 217 -7.02 -22.70 -1.85
N GLU A 218 -6.13 -23.68 -1.97
CA GLU A 218 -5.85 -24.66 -0.91
C GLU A 218 -5.40 -23.97 0.40
N ASN A 219 -4.62 -22.90 0.28
CA ASN A 219 -4.10 -22.15 1.42
C ASN A 219 -5.03 -21.01 1.91
N GLY A 220 -6.16 -20.75 1.23
CA GLY A 220 -7.01 -19.60 1.52
C GLY A 220 -6.32 -18.24 1.28
N GLN A 221 -5.40 -18.20 0.34
CA GLN A 221 -4.56 -17.04 0.00
C GLN A 221 -5.02 -16.35 -1.27
N LYS A 222 -4.58 -15.09 -1.46
CA LYS A 222 -4.83 -14.30 -2.67
C LYS A 222 -3.56 -13.57 -3.14
N VAL A 223 -3.50 -13.18 -4.41
CA VAL A 223 -2.47 -12.28 -4.93
C VAL A 223 -2.99 -10.85 -4.91
N VAL A 224 -2.21 -9.92 -4.39
CA VAL A 224 -2.51 -8.49 -4.54
C VAL A 224 -2.00 -8.03 -5.91
N VAL A 225 -2.84 -7.36 -6.68
CA VAL A 225 -2.48 -6.71 -7.94
C VAL A 225 -2.72 -5.21 -7.79
N VAL A 226 -1.65 -4.42 -7.77
CA VAL A 226 -1.70 -2.96 -7.72
C VAL A 226 -1.52 -2.41 -9.13
N LEU A 227 -2.52 -1.74 -9.68
CA LEU A 227 -2.44 -1.00 -10.93
C LEU A 227 -2.26 0.48 -10.59
N ALA A 228 -1.03 0.98 -10.65
CA ALA A 228 -0.72 2.39 -10.43
C ALA A 228 -0.67 3.13 -11.77
N THR A 229 -1.68 3.95 -12.07
CA THR A 229 -1.87 4.58 -13.39
C THR A 229 -2.47 5.97 -13.30
N ASP A 230 -2.12 6.84 -14.24
CA ASP A 230 -2.65 8.21 -14.32
C ASP A 230 -3.71 8.40 -15.41
N GLY A 231 -4.14 7.32 -16.06
CA GLY A 231 -4.93 7.47 -17.27
C GLY A 231 -5.79 6.28 -17.62
N LEU A 232 -6.59 6.50 -18.66
CA LEU A 232 -7.45 5.50 -19.25
C LEU A 232 -6.64 4.54 -20.13
N PRO A 233 -7.09 3.29 -20.29
CA PRO A 233 -6.42 2.31 -21.14
C PRO A 233 -6.36 2.78 -22.59
N SER A 234 -5.16 2.71 -23.19
CA SER A 234 -4.91 3.03 -24.60
C SER A 234 -4.35 1.83 -25.36
N ASP A 235 -4.50 1.87 -26.69
CA ASP A 235 -3.89 0.88 -27.57
C ASP A 235 -2.38 1.14 -27.76
N MET A 236 -1.72 0.30 -28.56
CA MET A 236 -0.29 0.45 -28.86
C MET A 236 0.06 1.73 -29.64
N SER A 237 -0.94 2.45 -30.17
CA SER A 237 -0.77 3.75 -30.83
C SER A 237 -1.05 4.91 -29.87
N GLY A 238 -1.40 4.65 -28.61
CA GLY A 238 -1.73 5.66 -27.60
C GLY A 238 -3.16 6.20 -27.73
N ILE A 239 -4.03 5.53 -28.47
CA ILE A 239 -5.42 5.97 -28.66
C ILE A 239 -6.30 5.37 -27.57
N THR A 240 -6.94 6.24 -26.80
CA THR A 240 -8.00 5.87 -25.86
C THR A 240 -9.36 5.95 -26.58
N SER A 241 -10.13 4.86 -26.51
CA SER A 241 -11.45 4.78 -27.12
C SER A 241 -12.41 3.96 -26.25
N HIS A 242 -13.70 3.97 -26.58
CA HIS A 242 -14.66 3.06 -25.95
C HIS A 242 -14.24 1.59 -26.12
N HIS A 243 -13.58 1.24 -27.23
CA HIS A 243 -13.11 -0.12 -27.44
C HIS A 243 -12.00 -0.50 -26.45
N THR A 244 -10.98 0.35 -26.27
CA THR A 244 -9.87 0.07 -25.33
C THR A 244 -10.34 0.03 -23.88
N ARG A 245 -11.29 0.89 -23.50
CA ARG A 245 -11.95 0.86 -22.18
C ARG A 245 -12.67 -0.47 -21.97
N ARG A 246 -13.47 -0.93 -22.95
CA ARG A 246 -14.15 -2.23 -22.89
C ARG A 246 -13.16 -3.39 -22.82
N GLU A 247 -12.10 -3.38 -23.62
CA GLU A 247 -11.09 -4.44 -23.59
C GLU A 247 -10.39 -4.56 -22.23
N PHE A 248 -10.16 -3.43 -21.57
CA PHE A 248 -9.62 -3.39 -20.22
C PHE A 248 -10.64 -3.90 -19.20
N GLN A 249 -11.91 -3.46 -19.26
CA GLN A 249 -12.98 -4.00 -18.42
C GLN A 249 -13.12 -5.52 -18.59
N ASP A 250 -13.08 -6.03 -19.82
CA ASP A 250 -13.14 -7.47 -20.10
C ASP A 250 -11.90 -8.21 -19.55
N ALA A 251 -10.73 -7.56 -19.56
CA ALA A 251 -9.54 -8.10 -18.91
C ALA A 251 -9.70 -8.15 -17.38
N LEU A 252 -10.28 -7.12 -16.75
CA LEU A 252 -10.59 -7.12 -15.32
C LEU A 252 -11.62 -8.20 -14.97
N ARG A 253 -12.73 -8.31 -15.73
CA ARG A 253 -13.73 -9.39 -15.58
C ARG A 253 -13.10 -10.77 -15.69
N SER A 254 -12.07 -10.93 -16.52
CA SER A 254 -11.40 -12.22 -16.66
C SER A 254 -10.61 -12.67 -15.42
N LEU A 255 -10.46 -11.80 -14.41
CA LEU A 255 -9.93 -12.11 -13.08
C LEU A 255 -11.01 -12.55 -12.09
N GLU A 256 -12.30 -12.39 -12.39
CA GLU A 256 -13.40 -12.82 -11.52
C GLU A 256 -13.30 -14.32 -11.21
N GLY A 257 -13.53 -14.68 -9.95
CA GLY A 257 -13.38 -16.04 -9.45
C GLY A 257 -11.92 -16.50 -9.23
N LEU A 258 -10.91 -15.70 -9.61
CA LEU A 258 -9.53 -15.95 -9.23
C LEU A 258 -9.22 -15.41 -7.83
N PRO A 259 -8.24 -15.99 -7.11
CA PRO A 259 -7.83 -15.52 -5.80
C PRO A 259 -6.98 -14.23 -5.93
N VAL A 260 -7.62 -13.12 -6.29
CA VAL A 260 -7.01 -11.81 -6.50
C VAL A 260 -7.66 -10.78 -5.57
N TRP A 261 -6.85 -9.86 -5.07
CA TRP A 261 -7.26 -8.58 -4.52
C TRP A 261 -6.66 -7.48 -5.39
N MET A 262 -7.49 -6.62 -5.97
CA MET A 262 -7.02 -5.57 -6.86
C MET A 262 -7.05 -4.21 -6.16
N VAL A 263 -5.98 -3.45 -6.31
CA VAL A 263 -5.89 -2.04 -5.93
C VAL A 263 -5.61 -1.24 -7.19
N ILE A 264 -6.44 -0.25 -7.50
CA ILE A 264 -6.19 0.74 -8.54
C ILE A 264 -5.74 2.00 -7.84
N ARG A 265 -4.45 2.32 -7.96
CA ARG A 265 -3.86 3.53 -7.39
C ARG A 265 -3.83 4.59 -8.49
N LEU A 266 -4.68 5.60 -8.37
CA LEU A 266 -4.75 6.70 -9.31
C LEU A 266 -3.59 7.67 -9.08
N CYS A 267 -3.01 8.13 -10.17
CA CYS A 267 -1.91 9.08 -10.19
C CYS A 267 -2.34 10.40 -10.86
N THR A 268 -3.63 10.72 -10.83
CA THR A 268 -4.22 11.85 -11.56
C THR A 268 -5.41 12.42 -10.81
N ASP A 269 -5.57 13.75 -10.90
CA ASP A 269 -6.75 14.48 -10.44
C ASP A 269 -7.81 14.66 -11.55
N GLU A 270 -7.65 13.96 -12.70
CA GLU A 270 -8.59 14.05 -13.83
C GLU A 270 -9.93 13.38 -13.49
N GLU A 271 -10.96 14.19 -13.28
CA GLU A 271 -12.30 13.75 -12.84
C GLU A 271 -12.89 12.61 -13.71
N ASP A 272 -12.70 12.64 -15.03
CA ASP A 272 -13.23 11.61 -15.93
C ASP A 272 -12.50 10.27 -15.83
N VAL A 273 -11.23 10.30 -15.43
CA VAL A 273 -10.42 9.10 -15.12
C VAL A 273 -10.88 8.52 -13.79
N VAL A 274 -11.00 9.36 -12.76
CA VAL A 274 -11.48 8.96 -11.42
C VAL A 274 -12.89 8.36 -11.52
N GLU A 275 -13.81 9.03 -12.21
CA GLU A 275 -15.17 8.54 -12.43
C GLU A 275 -15.19 7.19 -13.17
N PHE A 276 -14.33 7.01 -14.19
CA PHE A 276 -14.25 5.72 -14.89
C PHE A 276 -13.88 4.57 -13.94
N TYR A 277 -12.87 4.76 -13.07
CA TYR A 277 -12.41 3.71 -12.16
C TYR A 277 -13.38 3.46 -11.01
N ASN A 278 -13.97 4.50 -10.44
CA ASN A 278 -14.98 4.37 -9.37
C ASN A 278 -16.23 3.61 -9.84
N ASN A 279 -16.61 3.76 -11.11
CA ASN A 279 -17.74 3.02 -11.69
C ASN A 279 -17.46 1.53 -11.91
N LEU A 280 -16.19 1.08 -11.88
CA LEU A 280 -15.84 -0.33 -12.11
C LEU A 280 -16.36 -1.26 -11.02
N ASP A 281 -16.37 -0.83 -9.76
CA ASP A 281 -16.85 -1.67 -8.65
C ASP A 281 -18.32 -2.06 -8.83
N SER A 282 -19.13 -1.18 -9.44
CA SER A 282 -20.54 -1.47 -9.75
C SER A 282 -20.74 -2.47 -10.91
N GLU A 283 -19.73 -2.66 -11.75
CA GLU A 283 -19.80 -3.47 -12.98
C GLU A 283 -19.09 -4.83 -12.89
N LEU A 284 -18.32 -5.06 -11.82
CA LEU A 284 -17.43 -6.20 -11.66
C LEU A 284 -17.74 -6.95 -10.36
N GLU A 285 -17.73 -8.28 -10.41
CA GLU A 285 -17.76 -9.12 -9.19
C GLU A 285 -16.33 -9.37 -8.66
N LEU A 286 -15.44 -8.39 -8.83
CA LEU A 286 -14.03 -8.46 -8.46
C LEU A 286 -13.79 -7.77 -7.12
N SER A 287 -12.96 -8.35 -6.26
CA SER A 287 -12.49 -7.64 -5.06
C SER A 287 -11.53 -6.52 -5.46
N LEU A 288 -12.04 -5.29 -5.52
CA LEU A 288 -11.39 -4.11 -6.06
C LEU A 288 -11.41 -2.96 -5.03
N GLU A 289 -10.31 -2.23 -4.94
CA GLU A 289 -10.21 -0.97 -4.20
C GLU A 289 -9.64 0.09 -5.15
N VAL A 290 -10.25 1.28 -5.19
CA VAL A 290 -9.72 2.45 -5.90
C VAL A 290 -9.18 3.40 -4.86
N LEU A 291 -7.93 3.85 -5.03
CA LEU A 291 -7.24 4.77 -4.14
C LEU A 291 -6.71 5.94 -4.93
N ASP A 292 -6.93 7.15 -4.42
CA ASP A 292 -6.30 8.34 -4.97
C ASP A 292 -4.85 8.51 -4.47
N ASP A 293 -4.20 9.63 -4.80
CA ASP A 293 -2.98 10.04 -4.12
C ASP A 293 -3.22 10.29 -2.61
N PHE A 294 -2.14 10.38 -1.83
CA PHE A 294 -2.26 10.55 -0.39
C PHE A 294 -3.03 11.81 0.02
N MET A 295 -2.93 12.88 -0.77
CA MET A 295 -3.56 14.16 -0.47
C MET A 295 -5.06 14.10 -0.78
N GLY A 296 -5.44 13.66 -1.98
CA GLY A 296 -6.84 13.52 -2.38
C GLY A 296 -7.61 12.59 -1.45
N GLU A 297 -7.04 11.42 -1.19
CA GLU A 297 -7.61 10.43 -0.27
C GLU A 297 -7.80 10.98 1.16
N ALA A 298 -6.82 11.74 1.65
CA ALA A 298 -6.92 12.36 2.96
C ALA A 298 -8.00 13.46 3.01
N GLU A 299 -8.23 14.15 1.89
CA GLU A 299 -9.31 15.14 1.76
C GLU A 299 -10.69 14.47 1.83
N GLU A 300 -10.91 13.40 1.06
CA GLU A 300 -12.16 12.62 1.06
C GLU A 300 -12.48 12.07 2.45
N VAL A 301 -11.52 11.39 3.08
CA VAL A 301 -11.67 10.87 4.45
C VAL A 301 -11.98 12.00 5.44
N TYR A 302 -11.41 13.19 5.26
CA TYR A 302 -11.70 14.33 6.13
C TYR A 302 -13.09 14.90 5.91
N GLU A 303 -13.71 14.77 4.73
CA GLU A 303 -15.08 15.24 4.52
C GLU A 303 -16.07 14.50 5.42
N HIS A 304 -15.91 13.18 5.52
CA HIS A 304 -16.80 12.28 6.26
C HIS A 304 -16.37 12.05 7.70
N ASN A 305 -15.07 11.90 7.95
CA ASN A 305 -14.50 11.54 9.25
C ASN A 305 -13.46 12.55 9.73
N LYS A 306 -13.87 13.82 9.83
CA LYS A 306 -13.11 15.00 10.29
C LYS A 306 -12.26 14.82 11.56
N TRP A 307 -12.58 13.84 12.39
CA TRP A 307 -11.91 13.49 13.64
C TRP A 307 -10.67 12.61 13.43
N LEU A 308 -10.55 11.93 12.29
CA LEU A 308 -9.42 11.12 11.92
C LEU A 308 -8.35 12.01 11.26
N ASN A 309 -7.12 11.84 11.69
CA ASN A 309 -5.96 12.29 10.94
C ASN A 309 -5.54 11.14 10.00
N TYR A 310 -5.97 11.20 8.73
CA TYR A 310 -5.53 10.24 7.72
C TYR A 310 -4.03 10.42 7.48
N ALA A 311 -3.24 9.50 8.02
CA ALA A 311 -1.79 9.60 8.04
C ALA A 311 -1.14 8.68 7.01
N LEU A 312 0.06 9.04 6.57
CA LEU A 312 0.77 8.34 5.51
C LEU A 312 0.92 6.81 5.75
N PRO A 313 1.21 6.30 6.97
CA PRO A 313 1.27 4.85 7.20
C PRO A 313 -0.04 4.13 6.89
N LEU A 314 -1.17 4.80 7.08
CA LEU A 314 -2.47 4.22 6.75
C LEU A 314 -2.70 4.17 5.24
N HIS A 315 -2.29 5.21 4.51
CA HIS A 315 -2.35 5.19 3.05
C HIS A 315 -1.45 4.09 2.47
N ARG A 316 -0.20 4.01 2.96
CA ARG A 316 0.79 3.03 2.50
C ARG A 316 0.34 1.59 2.72
N ILE A 317 -0.32 1.26 3.84
CA ILE A 317 -0.79 -0.11 4.05
C ILE A 317 -1.91 -0.48 3.06
N ARG A 318 -2.82 0.46 2.72
CA ARG A 318 -3.87 0.26 1.72
C ARG A 318 -3.28 0.06 0.32
N GLU A 319 -2.30 0.87 -0.08
CA GLU A 319 -1.56 0.68 -1.33
C GLU A 319 -0.92 -0.72 -1.46
N MET A 320 -0.53 -1.35 -0.35
CA MET A 320 0.01 -2.72 -0.33
C MET A 320 -1.05 -3.84 -0.42
N GLY A 321 -2.32 -3.47 -0.62
CA GLY A 321 -3.47 -4.38 -0.67
C GLY A 321 -3.93 -4.85 0.70
N PHE A 322 -3.78 -4.03 1.75
CA PHE A 322 -4.49 -4.29 3.00
C PHE A 322 -5.97 -3.97 2.81
N SER A 323 -6.78 -5.01 2.89
CA SER A 323 -8.22 -4.93 2.73
C SER A 323 -8.93 -5.10 4.06
N HIS A 324 -9.77 -4.13 4.42
CA HIS A 324 -10.74 -4.30 5.48
C HIS A 324 -11.88 -3.28 5.32
N LYS A 325 -13.13 -3.76 5.27
CA LYS A 325 -14.34 -2.98 5.01
C LYS A 325 -14.42 -1.61 5.71
N LEU A 326 -13.95 -1.52 6.95
CA LEU A 326 -13.97 -0.27 7.71
C LEU A 326 -13.09 0.85 7.12
N PHE A 327 -12.06 0.51 6.35
CA PHE A 327 -11.20 1.48 5.68
C PHE A 327 -11.85 2.00 4.40
N ASP A 328 -12.54 1.12 3.68
CA ASP A 328 -13.39 1.45 2.52
C ASP A 328 -14.56 2.37 2.90
N LEU A 329 -14.97 2.40 4.18
CA LEU A 329 -16.06 3.26 4.65
C LEU A 329 -15.60 4.65 5.09
N LEU A 330 -14.29 4.92 5.17
CA LEU A 330 -13.75 6.14 5.80
C LEU A 330 -14.00 7.40 4.96
N ASP A 331 -13.95 7.26 3.65
CA ASP A 331 -14.18 8.24 2.60
C ASP A 331 -15.65 8.23 2.11
N GLU A 332 -16.43 7.19 2.40
CA GLU A 332 -17.85 7.15 2.02
C GLU A 332 -18.80 7.81 3.04
N ARG A 333 -18.58 7.57 4.35
CA ARG A 333 -19.52 8.01 5.40
C ARG A 333 -18.93 8.05 6.81
N PRO A 334 -19.60 8.74 7.75
CA PRO A 334 -19.31 8.53 9.17
C PRO A 334 -19.50 7.06 9.59
N LEU A 335 -18.55 6.55 10.36
CA LEU A 335 -18.65 5.22 10.98
C LEU A 335 -19.70 5.20 12.09
N THR A 336 -20.35 4.07 12.32
CA THR A 336 -21.20 3.88 13.51
C THR A 336 -20.34 3.70 14.77
N LYS A 337 -20.95 3.77 15.97
CA LYS A 337 -20.22 3.58 17.23
C LYS A 337 -19.58 2.19 17.35
N ASP A 338 -20.20 1.16 16.80
CA ASP A 338 -19.63 -0.19 16.79
C ASP A 338 -18.46 -0.27 15.82
N GLU A 339 -18.64 0.28 14.61
CA GLU A 339 -17.58 0.37 13.61
C GLU A 339 -16.38 1.18 14.10
N LEU A 340 -16.57 2.25 14.89
CA LEU A 340 -15.48 3.00 15.53
C LEU A 340 -14.64 2.11 16.47
N ARG A 341 -15.29 1.27 17.26
CA ARG A 341 -14.60 0.37 18.18
C ARG A 341 -13.71 -0.60 17.40
N ASP A 342 -14.26 -1.22 16.36
CA ASP A 342 -13.53 -2.17 15.53
C ASP A 342 -12.42 -1.48 14.72
N PHE A 343 -12.67 -0.27 14.22
CA PHE A 343 -11.67 0.54 13.54
C PHE A 343 -10.49 0.84 14.45
N PHE A 344 -10.75 1.23 15.71
CA PHE A 344 -9.66 1.51 16.65
C PHE A 344 -8.92 0.25 17.12
N HIS A 345 -9.57 -0.92 17.16
CA HIS A 345 -8.87 -2.19 17.34
C HIS A 345 -7.88 -2.47 16.20
N LEU A 346 -8.26 -2.16 14.96
CA LEU A 346 -7.38 -2.32 13.80
C LEU A 346 -6.24 -1.31 13.83
N LEU A 347 -6.54 -0.07 14.19
CA LEU A 347 -5.56 1.00 14.23
C LEU A 347 -4.57 0.82 15.39
N PHE A 348 -5.01 0.67 16.63
CA PHE A 348 -4.11 0.65 17.80
C PHE A 348 -3.80 -0.76 18.34
N GLY A 349 -4.51 -1.78 17.87
CA GLY A 349 -4.39 -3.16 18.34
C GLY A 349 -5.40 -3.48 19.43
N THR A 350 -5.54 -4.77 19.75
CA THR A 350 -6.55 -5.26 20.70
C THR A 350 -6.15 -5.05 22.17
N ALA A 351 -4.88 -5.24 22.52
CA ALA A 351 -4.42 -5.18 23.90
C ALA A 351 -4.70 -3.83 24.61
N PRO A 352 -4.52 -2.66 23.96
CA PRO A 352 -4.92 -1.38 24.57
C PRO A 352 -6.43 -1.23 24.80
N PHE A 353 -7.26 -2.02 24.12
CA PHE A 353 -8.70 -1.90 24.11
C PHE A 353 -9.45 -2.89 25.01
N ASP A 354 -8.76 -3.84 25.64
CA ASP A 354 -9.37 -4.81 26.56
C ASP A 354 -10.14 -4.13 27.72
N SER A 355 -9.71 -2.94 28.13
CA SER A 355 -10.33 -2.14 29.20
C SER A 355 -11.19 -0.97 28.70
N VAL A 356 -11.30 -0.77 27.38
CA VAL A 356 -12.05 0.34 26.80
C VAL A 356 -13.55 0.02 26.87
N PRO A 357 -14.38 0.87 27.50
CA PRO A 357 -15.82 0.64 27.60
C PRO A 357 -16.49 0.56 26.23
N ASP A 358 -17.60 -0.17 26.15
CA ASP A 358 -18.43 -0.17 24.95
C ASP A 358 -18.95 1.25 24.63
N PRO A 359 -18.73 1.79 23.42
CA PRO A 359 -19.14 3.14 23.07
C PRO A 359 -20.67 3.34 23.02
N GLN A 360 -21.46 2.28 22.88
CA GLN A 360 -22.93 2.36 22.99
C GLN A 360 -23.39 2.52 24.43
N VAL A 361 -22.68 1.90 25.38
CA VAL A 361 -23.06 1.88 26.80
C VAL A 361 -22.47 3.07 27.55
N ASN A 362 -21.21 3.42 27.29
CA ASN A 362 -20.48 4.45 28.01
C ASN A 362 -19.58 5.27 27.07
N TRP A 363 -20.18 6.15 26.28
CA TRP A 363 -19.47 7.03 25.34
C TRP A 363 -18.40 7.90 25.99
N LYS A 364 -18.68 8.46 27.18
CA LYS A 364 -17.72 9.30 27.91
C LYS A 364 -16.50 8.48 28.32
N GLY A 365 -16.70 7.34 28.96
CA GLY A 365 -15.62 6.45 29.38
C GLY A 365 -14.82 5.91 28.19
N PHE A 366 -15.48 5.63 27.07
CA PHE A 366 -14.82 5.29 25.82
C PHE A 366 -13.88 6.40 25.34
N CYS A 367 -14.37 7.65 25.26
CA CYS A 367 -13.55 8.80 24.86
C CYS A 367 -12.37 9.06 25.81
N ASP A 368 -12.60 8.93 27.13
CA ASP A 368 -11.57 9.14 28.15
C ASP A 368 -10.43 8.11 28.00
N GLN A 369 -10.74 6.82 27.80
CA GLN A 369 -9.73 5.78 27.57
C GLN A 369 -9.05 5.91 26.20
N LEU A 370 -9.82 6.20 25.15
CA LEU A 370 -9.27 6.44 23.81
C LEU A 370 -8.25 7.59 23.82
N SER A 371 -8.51 8.65 24.57
CA SER A 371 -7.55 9.76 24.73
C SER A 371 -6.22 9.29 25.32
N ILE A 372 -6.22 8.37 26.28
CA ILE A 372 -4.99 7.82 26.85
C ILE A 372 -4.20 7.05 25.78
N ILE A 373 -4.88 6.18 25.02
CA ILE A 373 -4.26 5.38 23.96
C ILE A 373 -3.66 6.30 22.88
N VAL A 374 -4.45 7.23 22.36
CA VAL A 374 -4.05 8.15 21.28
C VAL A 374 -2.87 9.03 21.69
N ASN A 375 -2.78 9.43 22.96
CA ASN A 375 -1.65 10.23 23.46
C ASN A 375 -0.37 9.41 23.69
N SER A 376 -0.46 8.08 23.73
CA SER A 376 0.71 7.20 23.80
C SER A 376 1.35 6.92 22.43
N GLU A 377 0.62 7.20 21.35
CA GLU A 377 1.07 6.99 19.98
C GLU A 377 1.86 8.19 19.44
N ALA A 378 2.76 7.92 18.49
CA ALA A 378 3.48 8.98 17.78
C ALA A 378 2.51 9.86 17.00
N LYS A 379 2.68 11.19 17.12
CA LYS A 379 1.94 12.15 16.31
C LYS A 379 2.29 11.97 14.84
N GLN A 380 1.32 12.23 13.98
CA GLN A 380 1.43 12.14 12.53
C GLN A 380 1.21 13.50 11.90
N TRP A 381 1.79 13.75 10.73
CA TRP A 381 1.48 14.97 9.99
C TRP A 381 0.01 15.01 9.62
N ASN A 382 -0.64 16.15 9.82
CA ASN A 382 -2.02 16.37 9.43
C ASN A 382 -2.07 17.40 8.31
N ILE A 383 -2.58 16.98 7.14
CA ILE A 383 -2.58 17.80 5.92
C ILE A 383 -3.39 19.09 6.09
N HIS A 384 -4.55 19.02 6.76
CA HIS A 384 -5.44 20.18 6.94
C HIS A 384 -4.93 21.16 7.99
N LYS A 385 -4.34 20.66 9.08
CA LYS A 385 -3.81 21.47 10.18
C LYS A 385 -2.36 21.92 9.93
N LYS A 386 -1.69 21.35 8.91
CA LYS A 386 -0.29 21.62 8.52
C LYS A 386 0.68 21.55 9.70
N LYS A 387 0.51 20.53 10.53
CA LYS A 387 1.34 20.25 11.70
C LYS A 387 1.17 18.81 12.16
N MET A 388 2.10 18.36 12.99
CA MET A 388 2.00 17.07 13.68
C MET A 388 0.83 17.08 14.69
N THR A 389 -0.11 16.15 14.53
CA THR A 389 -1.22 15.94 15.46
C THR A 389 -1.41 14.47 15.79
N PRO A 390 -2.13 14.12 16.87
CA PRO A 390 -2.48 12.73 17.14
C PRO A 390 -3.31 12.13 16.00
N TRP A 391 -3.33 10.80 15.93
CA TRP A 391 -4.17 10.05 14.98
C TRP A 391 -5.65 10.44 15.09
N ILE A 392 -6.15 10.63 16.30
CA ILE A 392 -7.57 10.92 16.56
C ILE A 392 -7.72 12.25 17.29
N ASP A 393 -8.53 13.15 16.74
CA ASP A 393 -9.02 14.33 17.45
C ASP A 393 -10.23 13.93 18.32
N VAL A 394 -9.96 13.42 19.52
CA VAL A 394 -10.98 12.88 20.44
C VAL A 394 -12.07 13.91 20.77
N LYS A 395 -11.73 15.21 20.82
CA LYS A 395 -12.72 16.27 21.04
C LYS A 395 -13.69 16.37 19.87
N LYS A 396 -13.17 16.31 18.65
CA LYS A 396 -13.99 16.35 17.43
C LYS A 396 -14.80 15.07 17.27
N LEU A 397 -14.21 13.91 17.56
CA LEU A 397 -14.90 12.62 17.61
C LEU A 397 -16.09 12.68 18.57
N SER A 398 -15.84 13.12 19.82
CA SER A 398 -16.88 13.27 20.83
C SER A 398 -18.01 14.17 20.34
N LYS A 399 -17.70 15.33 19.74
CA LYS A 399 -18.71 16.24 19.18
C LYS A 399 -19.52 15.61 18.04
N THR A 400 -18.91 14.80 17.18
CA THR A 400 -19.58 14.15 16.05
C THR A 400 -20.58 13.08 16.50
N TYR A 401 -20.28 12.34 17.57
CA TYR A 401 -21.04 11.15 17.97
C TYR A 401 -21.77 11.28 19.31
N ASP A 402 -21.67 12.44 19.98
CA ASP A 402 -22.46 12.73 21.18
C ASP A 402 -23.90 13.05 20.79
N ALA A 403 -24.84 12.24 21.30
CA ALA A 403 -26.27 12.29 20.96
C ALA A 403 -27.00 13.55 21.49
N SER A 404 -26.26 14.47 22.11
CA SER A 404 -26.75 15.77 22.58
C SER A 404 -27.11 16.73 21.42
N GLY A 405 -26.76 16.39 20.17
CA GLY A 405 -27.11 17.14 18.96
C GLY A 405 -28.11 16.39 18.08
N CYS A 406 -29.36 16.84 18.10
CA CYS A 406 -30.48 16.43 17.26
C CYS A 406 -30.09 16.04 15.83
N VAL A 407 -30.43 14.82 15.41
CA VAL A 407 -30.61 14.48 14.00
C VAL A 407 -32.11 14.21 13.83
N CYS A 408 -32.84 15.21 13.31
CA CYS A 408 -34.11 14.94 12.67
C CYS A 408 -33.84 14.09 11.43
N MET A 409 -34.55 12.96 11.34
CA MET A 409 -34.62 12.10 10.15
C MET A 409 -34.99 12.88 8.88
#